data_AF-A0A3D8JQW8-F1
#
_entry.id   AF-A0A3D8JQW8-F1
#
_cell.length_a   1.000
_cell.length_b   1.000
_cell.length_c   1.000
_cell.angle_alpha   90.00
_cell.angle_beta   90.00
_cell.angle_gamma   90.00
#
_symmetry.space_group_name_H-M   'P 1'
#
loop_
_entity.id
_entity.type
_entity.pdbx_description
1 polymer ?
#
loop_
_entity_poly.entity_id
_entity_poly.type
_entity_poly.pdbx_seq_one_letter_code
_entity_poly.pdbx_strand_id
1 'polypeptide(L)'
;MNLVVQSPEPFAAAHVKPLVALARGTQMHSIDPCALRIDNADPAQRPDIDAYCGTHALDYAYVPAGRTLREFGLVAMDMDSTLITIECIDEIADFCGLKAEVSAITEASMRGEIKNFNESLTARVALLKGLDASALEHVFAERLTLSPGAETMLAAVKAAGLRTLLVSGGFTFFTERLKAQLGLDFAYANTLEIVDGKLTGKVVGEIVNASVKARTVRETCAKLGIATSQTIVMGDGSNDLEMMAEAGLSVAFRAKPVVRAAANVAFNFVGLDGLLRLF
;
A
#
# COMPACT_ATOMS: atom_id res chain seq x y z
N MET A 1 24.14 8.33 1.09
CA MET A 1 23.17 7.20 1.06
C MET A 1 23.39 6.45 -0.24
N ASN A 2 22.85 5.25 -0.41
CA ASN A 2 22.80 4.61 -1.72
C ASN A 2 21.53 5.06 -2.44
N LEU A 3 21.61 5.31 -3.74
CA LEU A 3 20.45 5.53 -4.60
C LEU A 3 20.12 4.22 -5.29
N VAL A 4 18.92 3.70 -5.08
CA VAL A 4 18.37 2.60 -5.86
C VAL A 4 17.42 3.20 -6.89
N VAL A 5 17.58 2.82 -8.15
CA VAL A 5 16.67 3.20 -9.25
C VAL A 5 16.11 1.91 -9.84
N GLN A 6 14.80 1.89 -10.06
CA GLN A 6 14.04 0.72 -10.48
C GLN A 6 13.18 1.06 -11.69
N SER A 7 12.97 0.05 -12.53
CA SER A 7 12.21 0.15 -13.77
C SER A 7 11.20 -1.00 -13.85
N PRO A 8 10.02 -0.79 -14.45
CA PRO A 8 9.10 -1.89 -14.75
C PRO A 8 9.67 -2.87 -15.81
N GLU A 9 10.59 -2.38 -16.65
CA GLU A 9 11.26 -3.15 -17.71
C GLU A 9 12.78 -3.17 -17.54
N PRO A 10 13.51 -4.09 -18.18
CA PRO A 10 14.97 -4.09 -18.11
C PRO A 10 15.59 -2.74 -18.49
N PHE A 11 16.58 -2.28 -17.72
CA PHE A 11 17.20 -0.98 -17.89
C PHE A 11 17.84 -0.81 -19.27
N ALA A 12 17.39 0.20 -20.02
CA ALA A 12 18.10 0.64 -21.20
C ALA A 12 19.45 1.27 -20.81
N ALA A 13 20.52 0.92 -21.53
CA ALA A 13 21.87 1.46 -21.29
C ALA A 13 21.93 3.00 -21.32
N ALA A 14 20.97 3.64 -22.00
CA ALA A 14 20.83 5.08 -22.08
C ALA A 14 20.54 5.76 -20.73
N HIS A 15 19.96 5.05 -19.75
CA HIS A 15 19.66 5.61 -18.43
C HIS A 15 20.87 5.66 -17.49
N VAL A 16 21.85 4.77 -17.70
CA VAL A 16 22.94 4.55 -16.74
C VAL A 16 23.80 5.80 -16.56
N LYS A 17 24.31 6.37 -17.67
CA LYS A 17 25.22 7.52 -17.61
C LYS A 17 24.55 8.79 -17.03
N PRO A 18 23.32 9.17 -17.45
CA PRO A 18 22.59 10.27 -16.83
C PRO A 18 22.35 10.08 -15.33
N LEU A 19 21.87 8.90 -14.91
CA LEU A 19 21.57 8.64 -13.50
C LEU A 19 22.81 8.73 -12.61
N VAL A 20 23.95 8.17 -13.04
CA VAL A 20 25.21 8.27 -12.29
C VAL A 20 25.68 9.71 -12.18
N ALA A 21 25.59 10.49 -13.26
CA ALA A 21 25.97 11.90 -13.26
C ALA A 21 25.08 12.74 -12.34
N LEU A 22 23.75 12.55 -12.41
CA LEU A 22 22.78 13.25 -11.57
C LEU A 22 22.94 12.89 -10.10
N ALA A 23 23.13 11.60 -9.79
CA ALA A 23 23.21 11.12 -8.42
C ALA A 23 24.49 11.57 -7.68
N ARG A 24 25.51 12.01 -8.42
CA ARG A 24 26.86 12.35 -7.89
C ARG A 24 27.47 11.25 -7.02
N GLY A 25 27.14 10.00 -7.33
CA GLY A 25 27.64 8.83 -6.61
C GLY A 25 28.99 8.35 -7.12
N THR A 26 29.56 7.37 -6.43
CA THR A 26 30.92 6.87 -6.70
C THR A 26 30.95 5.67 -7.63
N GLN A 27 30.03 4.71 -7.44
CA GLN A 27 30.03 3.46 -8.18
C GLN A 27 28.60 3.00 -8.44
N MET A 28 28.37 2.40 -9.62
CA MET A 28 27.08 1.84 -10.01
C MET A 28 27.17 0.32 -10.10
N HIS A 29 26.15 -0.35 -9.58
CA HIS A 29 25.98 -1.79 -9.57
C HIS A 29 24.59 -2.16 -10.12
N SER A 30 24.51 -3.18 -10.97
CA SER A 30 23.22 -3.79 -11.29
C SER A 30 22.79 -4.67 -10.10
N ILE A 31 21.55 -4.49 -9.64
CA ILE A 31 20.91 -5.37 -8.64
C ILE A 31 20.30 -6.56 -9.40
N ASP A 32 19.50 -6.24 -10.41
CA ASP A 32 18.91 -7.17 -11.38
C ASP A 32 18.72 -6.44 -12.73
N PRO A 33 18.17 -7.07 -13.78
CA PRO A 33 17.96 -6.39 -15.07
C PRO A 33 17.11 -5.11 -14.99
N CYS A 34 16.23 -4.98 -14.01
CA CYS A 34 15.27 -3.90 -13.82
C CYS A 34 15.63 -2.95 -12.67
N ALA A 35 16.81 -3.11 -12.05
CA ALA A 35 17.23 -2.28 -10.93
C ALA A 35 18.74 -2.06 -10.87
N LEU A 36 19.13 -0.84 -10.53
CA LEU A 36 20.52 -0.46 -10.29
C LEU A 36 20.68 0.25 -8.95
N ARG A 37 21.88 0.18 -8.40
CA ARG A 37 22.32 0.86 -7.18
C ARG A 37 23.48 1.77 -7.51
N ILE A 38 23.44 2.99 -7.00
CA ILE A 38 24.54 3.95 -7.07
C ILE A 38 24.98 4.25 -5.63
N ASP A 39 26.21 3.88 -5.32
CA ASP A 39 26.80 4.04 -3.99
C ASP A 39 27.19 5.50 -3.72
N ASN A 40 27.07 5.91 -2.45
CA ASN A 40 27.43 7.24 -1.98
C ASN A 40 26.77 8.39 -2.77
N ALA A 41 25.56 8.16 -3.29
CA ALA A 41 24.76 9.19 -3.95
C ALA A 41 24.39 10.33 -2.98
N ASP A 42 24.33 11.55 -3.52
CA ASP A 42 24.00 12.77 -2.81
C ASP A 42 22.47 12.97 -2.74
N PRO A 43 21.84 12.88 -1.54
CA PRO A 43 20.40 13.10 -1.38
C PRO A 43 19.94 14.52 -1.75
N ALA A 44 20.85 15.49 -1.81
CA ALA A 44 20.51 16.85 -2.25
C ALA A 44 20.13 16.90 -3.74
N GLN A 45 20.48 15.87 -4.53
CA GLN A 45 20.11 15.74 -5.94
C GLN A 45 18.70 15.15 -6.16
N ARG A 46 17.93 14.94 -5.08
CA ARG A 46 16.57 14.39 -5.16
C ARG A 46 15.68 15.12 -6.19
N PRO A 47 15.64 16.47 -6.30
CA PRO A 47 14.78 17.12 -7.29
C PRO A 47 15.08 16.72 -8.73
N ASP A 48 16.36 16.61 -9.09
CA ASP A 48 16.77 16.24 -10.45
C ASP A 48 16.55 14.75 -10.73
N ILE A 49 16.79 13.90 -9.73
CA ILE A 49 16.48 12.46 -9.80
C ILE A 49 14.97 12.24 -9.94
N ASP A 50 14.16 12.97 -9.18
CA ASP A 50 12.70 12.91 -9.22
C ASP A 50 12.17 13.29 -10.61
N ALA A 51 12.64 14.43 -11.15
CA ALA A 51 12.28 14.88 -12.49
C ALA A 51 12.69 13.88 -13.58
N TYR A 52 13.91 13.33 -13.50
CA TYR A 52 14.40 12.34 -14.46
C TYR A 52 13.58 11.04 -14.38
N CYS A 53 13.41 10.49 -13.18
CA CYS A 53 12.69 9.24 -12.97
C CYS A 53 11.21 9.37 -13.38
N GLY A 54 10.55 10.46 -13.01
CA GLY A 54 9.18 10.75 -13.44
C GLY A 54 9.02 10.85 -14.96
N THR A 55 9.97 11.49 -15.65
CA THR A 55 9.97 11.60 -17.12
C THR A 55 10.13 10.25 -17.83
N HIS A 56 10.88 9.34 -17.21
CA HIS A 56 11.26 8.05 -17.80
C HIS A 56 10.48 6.85 -17.23
N ALA A 57 9.43 7.09 -16.44
CA ALA A 57 8.65 6.04 -15.79
C ALA A 57 9.50 5.08 -14.93
N LEU A 58 10.45 5.66 -14.18
CA LEU A 58 11.31 4.97 -13.23
C LEU A 58 10.90 5.34 -11.79
N ASP A 59 11.15 4.44 -10.85
CA ASP A 59 11.04 4.71 -9.43
C ASP A 59 12.43 4.77 -8.79
N TYR A 60 12.57 5.48 -7.66
CA TYR A 60 13.84 5.57 -6.96
C TYR A 60 13.66 5.64 -5.44
N ALA A 61 14.74 5.31 -4.73
CA ALA A 61 14.83 5.45 -3.29
C ALA A 61 16.26 5.77 -2.88
N TYR A 62 16.41 6.70 -1.93
CA TYR A 62 17.65 6.83 -1.18
C TYR A 62 17.56 5.94 0.05
N VAL A 63 18.47 4.96 0.16
CA VAL A 63 18.50 3.98 1.25
C VAL A 63 19.84 4.04 2.00
N PRO A 64 19.85 3.84 3.34
CA PRO A 64 21.10 3.67 4.07
C PRO A 64 21.90 2.48 3.53
N ALA A 65 23.23 2.64 3.42
CA ALA A 65 24.09 1.57 2.97
C ALA A 65 24.08 0.40 3.96
N GLY A 66 24.02 -0.84 3.45
CA GLY A 66 24.06 -2.06 4.26
C GLY A 66 22.77 -2.41 4.99
N ARG A 67 21.70 -1.61 4.85
CA ARG A 67 20.37 -1.94 5.41
C ARG A 67 19.86 -3.21 4.74
N THR A 68 19.36 -4.15 5.54
CA THR A 68 18.79 -5.41 5.03
C THR A 68 17.32 -5.56 5.39
N LEU A 69 16.57 -6.36 4.61
CA LEU A 69 15.17 -6.65 4.89
C LEU A 69 14.98 -7.28 6.29
N ARG A 70 15.96 -8.06 6.76
CA ARG A 70 15.93 -8.76 8.06
C ARG A 70 16.00 -7.85 9.29
N GLU A 71 16.31 -6.56 9.12
CA GLU A 71 16.27 -5.58 10.21
C GLU A 71 14.85 -5.18 10.61
N PHE A 72 13.89 -5.44 9.73
CA PHE A 72 12.48 -5.24 9.99
C PHE A 72 11.85 -6.52 10.55
N GLY A 73 10.79 -6.35 11.34
CA GLY A 73 10.02 -7.45 11.93
C GLY A 73 8.58 -7.54 11.43
N LEU A 74 8.08 -6.50 10.75
CA LEU A 74 6.68 -6.42 10.29
C LEU A 74 6.59 -5.67 8.95
N VAL A 75 5.80 -6.21 8.03
CA VAL A 75 5.26 -5.48 6.88
C VAL A 75 3.76 -5.29 7.10
N ALA A 76 3.31 -4.05 7.26
CA ALA A 76 1.91 -3.68 7.32
C ALA A 76 1.47 -3.06 5.98
N MET A 77 0.31 -3.45 5.47
CA MET A 77 -0.17 -3.02 4.16
C MET A 77 -1.63 -2.60 4.27
N ASP A 78 -2.03 -1.56 3.53
CA ASP A 78 -3.44 -1.41 3.16
C ASP A 78 -3.86 -2.51 2.18
N MET A 79 -5.17 -2.75 2.09
CA MET A 79 -5.78 -3.69 1.17
C MET A 79 -6.13 -3.03 -0.16
N ASP A 80 -7.22 -2.26 -0.19
CA ASP A 80 -7.75 -1.59 -1.38
C ASP A 80 -6.68 -0.68 -1.99
N SER A 81 -6.58 -0.67 -3.33
CA SER A 81 -5.59 0.09 -4.11
C SER A 81 -4.10 -0.11 -3.73
N THR A 82 -3.78 -1.03 -2.82
CA THR A 82 -2.44 -1.33 -2.33
C THR A 82 -2.09 -2.80 -2.52
N LEU A 83 -2.59 -3.71 -1.65
CA LEU A 83 -2.36 -5.15 -1.82
C LEU A 83 -3.20 -5.73 -2.96
N ILE A 84 -4.38 -5.16 -3.20
CA ILE A 84 -5.26 -5.48 -4.33
C ILE A 84 -5.47 -4.24 -5.21
N THR A 85 -5.87 -4.45 -6.46
CA THR A 85 -5.98 -3.37 -7.45
C THR A 85 -7.35 -2.69 -7.52
N ILE A 86 -8.28 -3.07 -6.65
CA ILE A 86 -9.66 -2.60 -6.66
C ILE A 86 -9.99 -1.84 -5.37
N GLU A 87 -11.09 -1.10 -5.40
CA GLU A 87 -11.77 -0.58 -4.22
C GLU A 87 -12.99 -1.47 -3.94
N CYS A 88 -12.92 -2.32 -2.91
CA CYS A 88 -13.97 -3.32 -2.66
C CYS A 88 -15.38 -2.71 -2.57
N ILE A 89 -15.53 -1.53 -1.96
CA ILE A 89 -16.85 -0.90 -1.80
C ILE A 89 -17.45 -0.45 -3.14
N ASP A 90 -16.63 0.02 -4.07
CA ASP A 90 -17.06 0.47 -5.39
C ASP A 90 -17.48 -0.72 -6.25
N GLU A 91 -16.76 -1.84 -6.13
CA GLU A 91 -17.11 -3.08 -6.83
C GLU A 91 -18.41 -3.70 -6.28
N ILE A 92 -18.65 -3.67 -4.96
CA ILE A 92 -19.93 -4.10 -4.38
C ILE A 92 -21.09 -3.22 -4.89
N ALA A 93 -20.87 -1.91 -4.96
CA ALA A 93 -21.87 -0.96 -5.45
C ALA A 93 -22.18 -1.17 -6.94
N ASP A 94 -21.20 -1.56 -7.75
CA ASP A 94 -21.39 -1.87 -9.17
C ASP A 94 -22.35 -3.04 -9.37
N PHE A 95 -22.25 -4.08 -8.54
CA PHE A 95 -23.15 -5.24 -8.60
C PHE A 95 -24.63 -4.91 -8.38
N CYS A 96 -24.95 -3.81 -7.70
CA CYS A 96 -26.32 -3.34 -7.51
C CYS A 96 -26.69 -2.11 -8.34
N GLY A 97 -25.82 -1.70 -9.27
CA GLY A 97 -26.04 -0.52 -10.11
C GLY A 97 -25.96 0.81 -9.36
N LEU A 98 -25.35 0.83 -8.18
CA LEU A 98 -25.19 2.00 -7.31
C LEU A 98 -23.78 2.63 -7.35
N LYS A 99 -22.98 2.24 -8.35
CA LYS A 99 -21.60 2.73 -8.50
C LYS A 99 -21.53 4.25 -8.61
N ALA A 100 -22.48 4.88 -9.30
CA ALA A 100 -22.50 6.33 -9.47
C ALA A 100 -22.73 7.05 -8.14
N GLU A 101 -23.65 6.54 -7.31
CA GLU A 101 -24.02 7.09 -6.01
C GLU A 101 -22.88 6.94 -5.00
N VAL A 102 -22.23 5.77 -4.97
CA VAL A 102 -21.06 5.54 -4.10
C VAL A 102 -19.88 6.40 -4.54
N SER A 103 -19.59 6.45 -5.84
CA SER A 103 -18.52 7.29 -6.41
C SER A 103 -18.72 8.76 -6.06
N ALA A 104 -19.95 9.28 -6.15
CA ALA A 104 -20.25 10.67 -5.82
C ALA A 104 -19.88 11.04 -4.36
N ILE A 105 -20.11 10.13 -3.41
CA ILE A 105 -19.72 10.31 -2.00
C ILE A 105 -18.19 10.23 -1.84
N THR A 106 -17.54 9.29 -2.53
CA THR A 106 -16.07 9.16 -2.52
C THR A 106 -15.41 10.44 -3.05
N GLU A 107 -15.91 10.98 -4.17
CA GLU A 107 -15.40 12.22 -4.76
C GLU A 107 -15.66 13.44 -3.85
N ALA A 108 -16.84 13.53 -3.22
CA ALA A 108 -17.12 14.58 -2.24
C ALA A 108 -16.13 14.53 -1.05
N SER A 109 -15.75 13.33 -0.63
CA SER A 109 -14.73 13.14 0.41
C SER A 109 -13.35 13.61 -0.07
N MET A 110 -12.98 13.29 -1.32
CA MET A 110 -11.72 13.73 -1.93
C MET A 110 -11.65 15.26 -2.16
N ARG A 111 -12.79 15.91 -2.43
CA ARG A 111 -12.91 17.39 -2.51
C ARG A 111 -12.91 18.06 -1.14
N GLY A 112 -12.92 17.29 -0.04
CA GLY A 112 -12.96 17.81 1.33
C GLY A 112 -14.33 18.33 1.76
N GLU A 113 -15.40 18.01 1.00
CA GLU A 113 -16.79 18.29 1.36
C GLU A 113 -17.22 17.37 2.53
N ILE A 114 -16.78 16.11 2.50
CA ILE A 114 -16.87 15.18 3.63
C ILE A 114 -15.48 15.03 4.24
N LYS A 115 -15.25 15.73 5.35
CA LYS A 115 -13.93 15.75 6.02
C LYS A 115 -13.69 14.52 6.90
N ASN A 116 -14.75 13.85 7.33
CA ASN A 116 -14.69 12.73 8.25
C ASN A 116 -14.79 11.40 7.51
N PHE A 117 -13.73 10.59 7.56
CA PHE A 117 -13.71 9.27 6.94
C PHE A 117 -14.86 8.37 7.42
N ASN A 118 -15.19 8.42 8.72
CA ASN A 118 -16.24 7.58 9.30
C ASN A 118 -17.61 7.96 8.72
N GLU A 119 -17.88 9.25 8.52
CA GLU A 119 -19.12 9.73 7.90
C GLU A 119 -19.20 9.29 6.43
N SER A 120 -18.10 9.46 5.67
CA SER A 120 -18.00 9.01 4.28
C SER A 120 -18.24 7.50 4.13
N LEU A 121 -17.60 6.69 4.97
CA LEU A 121 -17.77 5.24 4.96
C LEU A 121 -19.21 4.86 5.33
N THR A 122 -19.76 5.45 6.39
CA THR A 122 -21.13 5.15 6.84
C THR A 122 -22.15 5.49 5.75
N ALA A 123 -21.98 6.63 5.07
CA ALA A 123 -22.87 7.04 3.98
C ALA A 123 -22.79 6.08 2.78
N ARG A 124 -21.58 5.66 2.37
CA ARG A 124 -21.41 4.70 1.28
C ARG A 124 -21.97 3.32 1.63
N VAL A 125 -21.72 2.83 2.84
CA VAL A 125 -22.23 1.53 3.30
C VAL A 125 -23.75 1.54 3.42
N ALA A 126 -24.37 2.66 3.82
CA ALA A 126 -25.82 2.79 3.90
C ALA A 126 -26.53 2.57 2.55
N LEU A 127 -25.88 2.92 1.43
CA LEU A 127 -26.39 2.66 0.07
C LEU A 127 -26.47 1.16 -0.25
N LEU A 128 -25.67 0.33 0.40
CA LEU A 128 -25.61 -1.11 0.16
C LEU A 128 -26.72 -1.89 0.90
N LYS A 129 -27.61 -1.20 1.63
CA LYS A 129 -28.67 -1.82 2.43
C LYS A 129 -29.61 -2.67 1.56
N GLY A 130 -29.84 -3.90 2.01
CA GLY A 130 -30.74 -4.87 1.37
C GLY A 130 -30.08 -5.73 0.29
N LEU A 131 -28.82 -5.45 -0.06
CA LEU A 131 -28.04 -6.28 -0.99
C LEU A 131 -27.78 -7.65 -0.38
N ASP A 132 -27.86 -8.69 -1.21
CA ASP A 132 -27.52 -10.06 -0.81
C ASP A 132 -26.01 -10.18 -0.52
N ALA A 133 -25.66 -10.84 0.58
CA ALA A 133 -24.27 -11.00 0.99
C ALA A 133 -23.44 -11.82 -0.02
N SER A 134 -24.08 -12.61 -0.89
CA SER A 134 -23.41 -13.27 -2.03
C SER A 134 -22.71 -12.29 -2.99
N ALA A 135 -23.12 -11.02 -3.04
CA ALA A 135 -22.42 -10.00 -3.80
C ALA A 135 -20.96 -9.85 -3.35
N LEU A 136 -20.67 -10.04 -2.06
CA LEU A 136 -19.29 -10.01 -1.54
C LEU A 136 -18.45 -11.16 -2.11
N GLU A 137 -19.05 -12.37 -2.22
CA GLU A 137 -18.38 -13.53 -2.84
C GLU A 137 -18.12 -13.30 -4.31
N HIS A 138 -19.08 -12.72 -5.05
CA HIS A 138 -18.90 -12.39 -6.47
C HIS A 138 -17.77 -11.38 -6.68
N VAL A 139 -17.71 -10.31 -5.88
CA VAL A 139 -16.58 -9.35 -5.94
C VAL A 139 -15.25 -10.06 -5.67
N PHE A 140 -15.20 -10.90 -4.63
CA PHE A 140 -13.98 -11.63 -4.28
C PHE A 140 -13.53 -12.60 -5.39
N ALA A 141 -14.45 -13.34 -5.98
CA ALA A 141 -14.15 -14.37 -6.96
C ALA A 141 -13.87 -13.81 -8.37
N GLU A 142 -14.54 -12.72 -8.76
CA GLU A 142 -14.57 -12.27 -10.15
C GLU A 142 -13.81 -10.96 -10.40
N ARG A 143 -13.61 -10.12 -9.38
CA ARG A 143 -13.03 -8.77 -9.54
C ARG A 143 -11.69 -8.61 -8.84
N LEU A 144 -11.52 -9.25 -7.68
CA LEU A 144 -10.32 -9.07 -6.87
C LEU A 144 -9.08 -9.58 -7.60
N THR A 145 -8.11 -8.70 -7.79
CA THR A 145 -6.79 -9.03 -8.35
C THR A 145 -5.72 -8.46 -7.43
N LEU A 146 -4.67 -9.26 -7.15
CA LEU A 146 -3.53 -8.80 -6.38
C LEU A 146 -2.74 -7.75 -7.16
N SER A 147 -2.18 -6.78 -6.45
CA SER A 147 -1.26 -5.83 -7.05
C SER A 147 -0.02 -6.52 -7.60
N PRO A 148 0.57 -6.02 -8.71
CA PRO A 148 1.78 -6.59 -9.28
C PRO A 148 2.88 -6.75 -8.23
N GLY A 149 3.53 -7.92 -8.20
CA GLY A 149 4.61 -8.22 -7.26
C GLY A 149 4.17 -8.57 -5.83
N ALA A 150 2.87 -8.52 -5.50
CA ALA A 150 2.38 -8.81 -4.14
C ALA A 150 2.86 -10.18 -3.62
N GLU A 151 2.64 -11.25 -4.39
CA GLU A 151 3.00 -12.61 -3.97
C GLU A 151 4.52 -12.77 -3.80
N THR A 152 5.30 -12.26 -4.75
CA THR A 152 6.78 -12.27 -4.70
C THR A 152 7.28 -11.53 -3.46
N MET A 153 6.76 -10.34 -3.19
CA MET A 153 7.08 -9.56 -1.99
C MET A 153 6.74 -10.34 -0.73
N LEU A 154 5.51 -10.86 -0.61
CA LEU A 154 5.07 -11.59 0.58
C LEU A 154 5.90 -12.84 0.83
N ALA A 155 6.25 -13.59 -0.21
CA ALA A 155 7.10 -14.77 -0.09
C ALA A 155 8.49 -14.41 0.46
N ALA A 156 9.12 -13.36 -0.08
CA ALA A 156 10.44 -12.91 0.34
C ALA A 156 10.43 -12.32 1.77
N VAL A 157 9.41 -11.54 2.12
CA VAL A 157 9.19 -10.99 3.47
C VAL A 157 9.09 -12.10 4.50
N LYS A 158 8.29 -13.14 4.23
CA LYS A 158 8.19 -14.31 5.12
C LYS A 158 9.50 -15.09 5.20
N ALA A 159 10.19 -15.31 4.08
CA ALA A 159 11.48 -15.99 4.06
C ALA A 159 12.58 -15.22 4.84
N ALA A 160 12.47 -13.89 4.91
CA ALA A 160 13.31 -13.05 5.74
C ALA A 160 12.94 -13.07 7.24
N GLY A 161 11.79 -13.65 7.61
CA GLY A 161 11.33 -13.81 8.99
C GLY A 161 10.38 -12.71 9.48
N LEU A 162 9.91 -11.84 8.58
CA LEU A 162 8.99 -10.75 8.92
C LEU A 162 7.57 -11.30 9.04
N ARG A 163 6.80 -10.71 9.96
CA ARG A 163 5.36 -10.91 10.04
C ARG A 163 4.63 -10.00 9.05
N THR A 164 3.41 -10.37 8.70
CA THR A 164 2.55 -9.57 7.81
C THR A 164 1.26 -9.13 8.49
N LEU A 165 0.91 -7.86 8.29
CA LEU A 165 -0.34 -7.26 8.76
C LEU A 165 -1.08 -6.65 7.57
N LEU A 166 -2.33 -7.04 7.38
CA LEU A 166 -3.26 -6.36 6.49
C LEU A 166 -4.19 -5.47 7.32
N VAL A 167 -4.14 -4.15 7.14
CA VAL A 167 -4.93 -3.19 7.92
C VAL A 167 -5.69 -2.26 6.98
N SER A 168 -7.01 -2.39 6.94
CA SER A 168 -7.81 -1.76 5.89
C SER A 168 -9.05 -1.04 6.37
N GLY A 169 -9.38 0.05 5.68
CA GLY A 169 -10.69 0.70 5.76
C GLY A 169 -11.80 -0.05 4.99
N GLY A 170 -11.45 -1.11 4.25
CA GLY A 170 -12.37 -2.05 3.64
C GLY A 170 -12.99 -3.01 4.65
N PHE A 171 -13.33 -4.24 4.23
CA PHE A 171 -14.17 -5.13 5.04
C PHE A 171 -13.50 -6.46 5.45
N THR A 172 -13.88 -6.96 6.63
CA THR A 172 -13.37 -8.22 7.22
C THR A 172 -13.61 -9.42 6.32
N PHE A 173 -14.71 -9.43 5.57
CA PHE A 173 -15.00 -10.46 4.58
C PHE A 173 -13.84 -10.69 3.59
N PHE A 174 -13.25 -9.62 3.05
CA PHE A 174 -12.16 -9.69 2.07
C PHE A 174 -10.82 -9.92 2.75
N THR A 175 -10.52 -9.17 3.82
CA THR A 175 -9.24 -9.26 4.51
C THR A 175 -9.00 -10.64 5.14
N GLU A 176 -10.02 -11.31 5.70
CA GLU A 176 -9.87 -12.66 6.26
C GLU A 176 -9.65 -13.73 5.17
N ARG A 177 -10.30 -13.58 4.00
CA ARG A 177 -10.07 -14.47 2.86
C ARG A 177 -8.67 -14.28 2.27
N LEU A 178 -8.24 -13.03 2.09
CA LEU A 178 -6.88 -12.71 1.65
C LEU A 178 -5.84 -13.21 2.67
N LYS A 179 -6.10 -13.05 3.96
CA LYS A 179 -5.25 -13.60 5.02
C LYS A 179 -5.10 -15.11 4.90
N ALA A 180 -6.19 -15.84 4.70
CA ALA A 180 -6.13 -17.29 4.51
C ALA A 180 -5.41 -17.69 3.21
N GLN A 181 -5.77 -17.07 2.08
CA GLN A 181 -5.22 -17.36 0.75
C GLN A 181 -3.72 -17.07 0.66
N LEU A 182 -3.30 -15.93 1.20
CA LEU A 182 -1.91 -15.46 1.13
C LEU A 182 -1.11 -15.88 2.37
N GLY A 183 -1.73 -16.54 3.35
CA GLY A 183 -1.12 -16.94 4.62
C GLY A 183 -0.58 -15.76 5.44
N LEU A 184 -1.33 -14.66 5.55
CA LEU A 184 -0.92 -13.49 6.33
C LEU A 184 -1.06 -13.76 7.84
N ASP A 185 -0.22 -13.12 8.67
CA ASP A 185 -0.25 -13.35 10.11
C ASP A 185 -1.42 -12.62 10.80
N PHE A 186 -1.67 -11.37 10.39
CA PHE A 186 -2.69 -10.51 10.98
C PHE A 186 -3.55 -9.83 9.91
N ALA A 187 -4.83 -9.65 10.21
CA ALA A 187 -5.76 -8.85 9.41
C ALA A 187 -6.66 -8.03 10.34
N TYR A 188 -6.99 -6.81 9.94
CA TYR A 188 -7.90 -5.93 10.66
C TYR A 188 -8.65 -5.00 9.68
N ALA A 189 -9.98 -4.98 9.78
CA ALA A 189 -10.84 -4.22 8.87
C ALA A 189 -12.22 -3.94 9.48
N ASN A 190 -13.04 -3.16 8.77
CA ASN A 190 -14.44 -2.90 9.16
C ASN A 190 -15.30 -4.15 8.99
N THR A 191 -16.30 -4.35 9.84
CA THR A 191 -17.24 -5.47 9.69
C THR A 191 -18.57 -4.97 9.14
N LEU A 192 -18.99 -5.45 7.97
CA LEU A 192 -20.35 -5.21 7.48
C LEU A 192 -21.35 -6.04 8.28
N GLU A 193 -22.43 -5.39 8.75
CA GLU A 193 -23.52 -6.10 9.41
C GLU A 193 -24.37 -6.85 8.37
N ILE A 194 -24.51 -8.17 8.57
CA ILE A 194 -25.33 -9.06 7.74
C ILE A 194 -26.42 -9.67 8.63
N VAL A 195 -27.67 -9.55 8.20
CA VAL A 195 -28.85 -10.17 8.85
C VAL A 195 -29.67 -10.87 7.78
N ASP A 196 -30.07 -12.11 8.04
CA ASP A 196 -30.84 -12.95 7.10
C ASP A 196 -30.23 -13.01 5.69
N GLY A 197 -28.89 -13.10 5.62
CA GLY A 197 -28.14 -13.16 4.36
C GLY A 197 -28.02 -11.83 3.60
N LYS A 198 -28.45 -10.70 4.18
CA LYS A 198 -28.43 -9.39 3.51
C LYS A 198 -27.64 -8.34 4.30
N LEU A 199 -27.00 -7.44 3.57
CA LEU A 199 -26.34 -6.26 4.15
C LEU A 199 -27.38 -5.33 4.78
N THR A 200 -27.18 -4.93 6.03
CA THR A 200 -28.10 -3.98 6.70
C THR A 200 -27.81 -2.52 6.35
N GLY A 201 -26.67 -2.26 5.68
CA GLY A 201 -26.14 -0.94 5.41
C GLY A 201 -25.44 -0.30 6.62
N LYS A 202 -24.93 -1.11 7.55
CA LYS A 202 -24.18 -0.65 8.73
C LYS A 202 -22.83 -1.34 8.86
N VAL A 203 -21.90 -0.62 9.49
CA VAL A 203 -20.63 -1.16 9.97
C VAL A 203 -20.76 -1.47 11.46
N VAL A 204 -20.33 -2.67 11.87
CA VAL A 204 -20.30 -3.13 13.27
C VAL A 204 -18.98 -2.74 13.92
N GLY A 205 -19.07 -2.22 15.15
CA GLY A 205 -17.89 -1.90 15.96
C GLY A 205 -17.24 -0.57 15.60
N GLU A 206 -15.97 -0.43 15.97
CA GLU A 206 -15.18 0.76 15.69
C GLU A 206 -14.74 0.80 14.23
N ILE A 207 -14.93 1.94 13.57
CA ILE A 207 -14.52 2.12 12.18
C ILE A 207 -12.99 2.22 12.10
N VAL A 208 -12.40 1.43 11.21
CA VAL A 208 -10.97 1.42 10.88
C VAL A 208 -10.62 2.64 10.03
N ASN A 209 -10.45 3.78 10.70
CA ASN A 209 -9.94 5.02 10.12
C ASN A 209 -8.41 5.14 10.29
N ALA A 210 -7.83 6.27 9.88
CA ALA A 210 -6.38 6.50 9.91
C ALA A 210 -5.74 6.26 11.29
N SER A 211 -6.35 6.78 12.36
CA SER A 211 -5.83 6.62 13.71
C SER A 211 -5.95 5.18 14.22
N VAL A 212 -7.01 4.47 13.83
CA VAL A 212 -7.17 3.04 14.10
C VAL A 212 -6.16 2.21 13.31
N LYS A 213 -5.84 2.56 12.06
CA LYS A 213 -4.77 1.90 11.30
C LYS A 213 -3.42 2.05 12.01
N ALA A 214 -3.07 3.28 12.40
CA ALA A 214 -1.82 3.56 13.13
C ALA A 214 -1.75 2.84 14.48
N ARG A 215 -2.86 2.85 15.24
CA ARG A 215 -2.97 2.10 16.51
C ARG A 215 -2.79 0.60 16.29
N THR A 216 -3.40 0.03 15.25
CA THR A 216 -3.27 -1.40 14.91
C THR A 216 -1.82 -1.78 14.61
N VAL A 217 -1.07 -0.93 13.90
CA VAL A 217 0.37 -1.14 13.69
C VAL A 217 1.12 -1.15 15.01
N ARG A 218 0.91 -0.14 15.88
CA ARG A 218 1.56 -0.06 17.21
C ARG A 218 1.25 -1.27 18.08
N GLU A 219 -0.01 -1.69 18.15
CA GLU A 219 -0.43 -2.87 18.93
C GLU A 219 0.16 -4.17 18.38
N THR A 220 0.28 -4.29 17.06
CA THR A 220 0.89 -5.46 16.42
C THR A 220 2.38 -5.51 16.71
N CYS A 221 3.09 -4.38 16.62
CA CYS A 221 4.50 -4.29 17.01
C CYS A 221 4.71 -4.67 18.48
N ALA A 222 3.85 -4.19 19.38
CA ALA A 222 3.90 -4.55 20.80
C ALA A 222 3.70 -6.05 21.02
N LYS A 223 2.76 -6.68 20.33
CA LYS A 223 2.53 -8.15 20.37
C LYS A 223 3.74 -8.94 19.88
N LEU A 224 4.49 -8.40 18.91
CA LEU A 224 5.69 -9.02 18.35
C LEU A 224 6.98 -8.69 19.13
N GLY A 225 6.92 -7.77 20.10
CA GLY A 225 8.09 -7.32 20.85
C GLY A 225 9.10 -6.52 20.01
N ILE A 226 8.64 -5.81 18.98
CA ILE A 226 9.47 -4.98 18.10
C ILE A 226 9.10 -3.50 18.21
N ALA A 227 10.04 -2.62 17.87
CA ALA A 227 9.76 -1.19 17.72
C ALA A 227 9.04 -0.89 16.39
N THR A 228 8.22 0.16 16.33
CA THR A 228 7.58 0.61 15.07
C THR A 228 8.60 1.06 14.01
N SER A 229 9.79 1.49 14.44
CA SER A 229 10.93 1.75 13.55
C SER A 229 11.49 0.49 12.86
N GLN A 230 11.05 -0.71 13.26
CA GLN A 230 11.33 -1.98 12.60
C GLN A 230 10.14 -2.46 11.74
N THR A 231 9.24 -1.55 11.39
CA THR A 231 8.09 -1.83 10.53
C THR A 231 8.24 -1.17 9.17
N ILE A 232 7.84 -1.92 8.14
CA ILE A 232 7.59 -1.40 6.79
C ILE A 232 6.09 -1.18 6.67
N VAL A 233 5.64 -0.01 6.22
CA VAL A 233 4.22 0.27 5.99
C VAL A 233 4.00 0.65 4.54
N MET A 234 2.98 0.05 3.90
CA MET A 234 2.62 0.30 2.51
C MET A 234 1.17 0.77 2.40
N GLY A 235 0.93 1.84 1.64
CA GLY A 235 -0.40 2.40 1.42
C GLY A 235 -0.42 3.37 0.23
N ASP A 236 -1.61 3.74 -0.23
CA ASP A 236 -1.83 4.62 -1.37
C ASP A 236 -2.61 5.90 -0.99
N GLY A 237 -3.36 5.84 0.10
CA GLY A 237 -4.38 6.82 0.47
C GLY A 237 -3.95 7.74 1.61
N SER A 238 -4.63 8.90 1.72
CA SER A 238 -4.38 9.83 2.82
C SER A 238 -4.79 9.27 4.20
N ASN A 239 -5.66 8.27 4.21
CA ASN A 239 -6.03 7.47 5.39
C ASN A 239 -4.87 6.61 5.91
N ASP A 240 -3.79 6.43 5.15
CA ASP A 240 -2.63 5.63 5.56
C ASP A 240 -1.52 6.48 6.19
N LEU A 241 -1.57 7.80 6.03
CA LEU A 241 -0.51 8.72 6.45
C LEU A 241 -0.14 8.56 7.93
N GLU A 242 -1.13 8.37 8.81
CA GLU A 242 -0.88 8.16 10.24
C GLU A 242 -0.13 6.85 10.51
N MET A 243 -0.50 5.74 9.86
CA MET A 243 0.23 4.48 10.04
C MET A 243 1.61 4.51 9.37
N MET A 244 1.74 5.21 8.24
CA MET A 244 3.02 5.39 7.54
C MET A 244 4.00 6.21 8.36
N ALA A 245 3.52 7.18 9.14
CA ALA A 245 4.35 8.01 10.02
C ALA A 245 4.96 7.23 11.20
N GLU A 246 4.38 6.10 11.60
CA GLU A 246 4.91 5.22 12.65
C GLU A 246 6.09 4.37 12.17
N ALA A 247 6.21 4.16 10.85
CA ALA A 247 7.08 3.16 10.25
C ALA A 247 8.56 3.58 10.21
N GLY A 248 9.46 2.59 10.27
CA GLY A 248 10.88 2.80 9.94
C GLY A 248 11.17 2.84 8.44
N LEU A 249 10.21 2.41 7.62
CA LEU A 249 10.18 2.57 6.17
C LEU A 249 8.71 2.62 5.70
N SER A 250 8.30 3.75 5.14
CA SER A 250 6.99 3.89 4.50
C SER A 250 7.11 3.90 2.98
N VAL A 251 6.22 3.16 2.32
CA VAL A 251 6.15 3.02 0.86
C VAL A 251 4.79 3.49 0.37
N ALA A 252 4.78 4.56 -0.40
CA ALA A 252 3.62 5.01 -1.15
C ALA A 252 3.47 4.18 -2.43
N PHE A 253 2.46 3.31 -2.51
CA PHE A 253 2.24 2.48 -3.71
C PHE A 253 1.17 3.11 -4.60
N ARG A 254 1.55 3.52 -5.82
CA ARG A 254 0.68 4.20 -6.80
C ARG A 254 -0.17 5.33 -6.20
N ALA A 255 0.37 5.95 -5.14
CA ALA A 255 -0.39 6.73 -4.19
C ALA A 255 -0.80 8.10 -4.73
N LYS A 256 -1.62 8.85 -3.99
CA LYS A 256 -1.90 10.26 -4.32
C LYS A 256 -0.68 11.15 -4.03
N PRO A 257 -0.53 12.32 -4.69
CA PRO A 257 0.64 13.19 -4.50
C PRO A 257 0.96 13.54 -3.04
N VAL A 258 -0.07 13.77 -2.22
CA VAL A 258 0.09 14.07 -0.79
C VAL A 258 0.74 12.91 -0.02
N VAL A 259 0.45 11.67 -0.41
CA VAL A 259 0.99 10.46 0.23
C VAL A 259 2.42 10.21 -0.24
N ARG A 260 2.69 10.37 -1.55
CA ARG A 260 4.05 10.27 -2.11
C ARG A 260 5.02 11.25 -1.44
N ALA A 261 4.55 12.47 -1.18
CA ALA A 261 5.37 13.51 -0.54
C ALA A 261 5.68 13.22 0.94
N ALA A 262 4.82 12.44 1.62
CA ALA A 262 4.99 12.10 3.04
C ALA A 262 5.75 10.77 3.25
N ALA A 263 5.75 9.87 2.26
CA ALA A 263 6.39 8.56 2.35
C ALA A 263 7.92 8.63 2.21
N ASN A 264 8.63 7.62 2.72
CA ASN A 264 10.08 7.52 2.50
C ASN A 264 10.42 7.15 1.05
N VAL A 265 9.59 6.30 0.44
CA VAL A 265 9.74 5.79 -0.93
C VAL A 265 8.37 5.81 -1.61
N ALA A 266 8.35 6.04 -2.92
CA ALA A 266 7.16 5.91 -3.74
C ALA A 266 7.41 4.92 -4.89
N PHE A 267 6.48 3.98 -5.09
CA PHE A 267 6.45 3.06 -6.22
C PHE A 267 5.28 3.44 -7.11
N ASN A 268 5.56 4.20 -8.17
CA ASN A 268 4.56 4.69 -9.11
C ASN A 268 4.40 3.74 -10.31
N PHE A 269 5.48 3.04 -10.68
CA PHE A 269 5.56 2.24 -11.89
C PHE A 269 5.83 0.76 -11.60
N VAL A 270 6.73 0.47 -10.65
CA VAL A 270 7.07 -0.92 -10.28
C VAL A 270 5.98 -1.58 -9.43
N GLY A 271 6.05 -2.90 -9.30
CA GLY A 271 5.21 -3.68 -8.39
C GLY A 271 5.65 -3.55 -6.92
N LEU A 272 4.87 -4.16 -6.02
CA LEU A 272 5.17 -4.22 -4.59
C LEU A 272 6.49 -4.95 -4.28
N ASP A 273 6.92 -5.86 -5.17
CA ASP A 273 8.22 -6.53 -5.12
C ASP A 273 9.42 -5.60 -5.38
N GLY A 274 9.18 -4.37 -5.85
CA GLY A 274 10.16 -3.30 -5.86
C GLY A 274 10.75 -3.01 -4.46
N LEU A 275 10.05 -3.42 -3.39
CA LEU A 275 10.57 -3.40 -2.03
C LEU A 275 11.87 -4.19 -1.89
N LEU A 276 11.98 -5.34 -2.55
CA LEU A 276 13.10 -6.26 -2.36
C LEU A 276 14.40 -5.69 -2.91
N ARG A 277 14.32 -4.90 -3.98
CA ARG A 277 15.47 -4.22 -4.61
C ARG A 277 16.04 -3.08 -3.76
N LEU A 278 15.33 -2.65 -2.71
CA LEU A 278 15.85 -1.64 -1.78
C LEU A 278 16.97 -2.17 -0.89
N PHE A 279 17.09 -3.50 -0.75
CA PHE A 279 17.99 -4.19 0.17
C PHE A 279 19.09 -4.94 -0.59
#